data_AF-A0A969EXP1-F1
#
_entry.id   AF-A0A969EXP1-F1
#
_cell.length_a   1.000
_cell.length_b   1.000
_cell.length_c   1.000
_cell.angle_alpha   90.00
_cell.angle_beta   90.00
_cell.angle_gamma   90.00
#
_symmetry.space_group_name_H-M   'P 1'
#
loop_
_entity.id
_entity.type
_entity.pdbx_description
1 polymer ?
#
loop_
_entity_poly.entity_id
_entity_poly.type
_entity_poly.pdbx_seq_one_letter_code
_entity_poly.pdbx_strand_id
1 'polypeptide(L)'
;MSQGDLFAVSAAPLQVKFISAGAGSGKTYRLTQELERALTADGIDPARVVGTTFTVKAAAELNDRVRARLIASGQGRLAERLSEGLIGTVHSVCERLLKRFAFELGLSPALNVVSLEDAERFFAQALDQSLDTTRVRQMNGVARRLEIDDWQGAVKRLVDAARSNDVSTQALRGMARPMPMRSACTL
;
A
#
# COMPACT_ATOMS: atom_id res chain seq x y z
N MET A 1 -8.28 -12.94 35.95
CA MET A 1 -8.22 -13.48 34.58
C MET A 1 -7.49 -12.46 33.73
N SER A 2 -6.21 -12.71 33.46
CA SER A 2 -5.31 -11.79 32.76
C SER A 2 -5.50 -11.93 31.25
N GLN A 3 -5.62 -10.79 30.58
CA GLN A 3 -5.96 -10.59 29.18
C GLN A 3 -4.68 -10.61 28.30
N GLY A 4 -3.87 -11.67 28.41
CA GLY A 4 -2.52 -11.73 27.80
C GLY A 4 -2.29 -12.81 26.73
N ASP A 5 -3.22 -13.74 26.52
CA ASP A 5 -2.93 -15.00 25.81
C ASP A 5 -3.59 -15.16 24.43
N LEU A 6 -4.02 -14.07 23.77
CA LEU A 6 -4.40 -14.14 22.35
C LEU A 6 -3.21 -13.68 21.50
N PHE A 7 -2.79 -14.51 20.54
CA PHE A 7 -1.73 -14.28 19.53
C PHE A 7 -0.28 -14.66 19.90
N ALA A 8 -0.07 -15.80 20.55
CA ALA A 8 1.19 -16.51 20.40
C ALA A 8 1.24 -17.15 18.99
N VAL A 9 1.63 -16.38 17.96
CA VAL A 9 2.00 -16.93 16.65
C VAL A 9 3.33 -17.66 16.84
N SER A 10 3.29 -18.99 16.90
CA SER A 10 4.50 -19.81 16.85
C SER A 10 5.27 -19.46 15.58
N ALA A 11 6.40 -18.78 15.72
CA ALA A 11 7.25 -18.36 14.62
C ALA A 11 7.99 -19.58 14.06
N ALA A 12 7.34 -20.34 13.19
CA ALA A 12 8.06 -21.16 12.22
C ALA A 12 9.00 -20.22 11.43
N PRO A 13 10.23 -20.64 11.10
CA PRO A 13 11.16 -19.77 10.38
C PRO A 13 10.52 -19.29 9.08
N LEU A 14 10.52 -17.97 8.87
CA LEU A 14 10.01 -17.34 7.66
C LEU A 14 10.81 -17.86 6.46
N GLN A 15 10.21 -18.73 5.66
CA GLN A 15 10.82 -19.20 4.42
C GLN A 15 10.62 -18.14 3.34
N VAL A 16 11.61 -17.27 3.17
CA VAL A 16 11.60 -16.25 2.11
C VAL A 16 12.29 -16.79 0.87
N LYS A 17 11.57 -16.87 -0.24
CA LYS A 17 12.11 -17.27 -1.54
C LYS A 17 12.14 -16.08 -2.49
N PHE A 18 13.32 -15.72 -2.96
CA PHE A 18 13.51 -14.70 -3.98
C PHE A 18 13.54 -15.36 -5.37
N ILE A 19 12.66 -14.92 -6.26
CA ILE A 19 12.66 -15.31 -7.67
C ILE A 19 13.15 -14.11 -8.47
N SER A 20 14.48 -13.97 -8.57
CA SER A 20 15.07 -13.01 -9.50
C SER A 20 14.95 -13.55 -10.90
N ALA A 21 14.53 -12.71 -11.85
CA ALA A 21 14.56 -13.10 -13.24
C ALA A 21 14.63 -11.89 -14.17
N GLY A 22 15.44 -11.99 -15.23
CA GLY A 22 15.57 -10.96 -16.29
C GLY A 22 14.35 -10.89 -17.21
N ALA A 23 14.39 -10.04 -18.23
CA ALA A 23 13.35 -10.02 -19.27
C ALA A 23 13.24 -11.40 -19.95
N GLY A 24 12.02 -11.87 -20.23
CA GLY A 24 11.79 -13.14 -20.95
C GLY A 24 12.05 -14.46 -20.20
N SER A 25 12.54 -14.42 -18.96
CA SER A 25 12.97 -15.62 -18.20
C SER A 25 11.87 -16.41 -17.48
N GLY A 26 10.59 -16.17 -17.81
CA GLY A 26 9.47 -16.96 -17.28
C GLY A 26 9.12 -16.71 -15.81
N LYS A 27 9.30 -15.49 -15.28
CA LYS A 27 8.91 -15.10 -13.90
C LYS A 27 7.51 -15.55 -13.54
N THR A 28 6.54 -15.20 -14.39
CA THR A 28 5.14 -15.53 -14.19
C THR A 28 4.92 -17.03 -14.18
N TYR A 29 5.60 -17.77 -15.08
CA TYR A 29 5.53 -19.23 -15.13
C TYR A 29 6.04 -19.86 -13.83
N ARG A 30 7.21 -19.43 -13.34
CA ARG A 30 7.80 -19.89 -12.08
C ARG A 30 6.87 -19.58 -10.90
N LEU A 31 6.34 -18.36 -10.81
CA LEU A 31 5.43 -17.97 -9.74
C LEU A 31 4.15 -18.83 -9.73
N THR A 32 3.60 -19.13 -10.92
CA THR A 32 2.42 -19.98 -11.08
C THR A 32 2.71 -21.41 -10.60
N GLN A 33 3.88 -21.97 -10.94
CA GLN A 33 4.29 -23.31 -10.53
C GLN A 33 4.53 -23.40 -9.02
N GLU A 34 5.13 -22.38 -8.42
CA GLU A 34 5.33 -22.33 -6.97
C GLU A 34 4.00 -22.26 -6.22
N LEU A 35 3.04 -21.47 -6.72
CA LEU A 35 1.71 -21.39 -6.10
C LEU A 35 0.93 -22.70 -6.26
N GLU A 36 0.98 -23.34 -7.43
CA GLU A 36 0.40 -24.67 -7.64
C GLU A 36 0.98 -25.68 -6.64
N ARG A 37 2.31 -25.72 -6.49
CA ARG A 37 2.98 -26.62 -5.55
C ARG A 37 2.56 -26.33 -4.11
N ALA A 38 2.49 -25.06 -3.72
CA ALA A 38 2.08 -24.66 -2.37
C ALA A 38 0.66 -25.16 -2.05
N LEU A 39 -0.26 -25.04 -3.00
CA LEU A 39 -1.65 -25.47 -2.84
C LEU A 39 -1.82 -27.00 -2.83
N THR A 40 -0.93 -27.72 -3.54
CA THR A 40 -1.06 -29.16 -3.75
C THR A 40 -0.14 -29.96 -2.84
N ALA A 41 1.17 -29.91 -3.08
CA ALA A 41 2.17 -30.67 -2.34
C ALA A 41 2.34 -30.17 -0.91
N ASP A 42 2.34 -28.86 -0.71
CA ASP A 42 2.53 -28.26 0.62
C ASP A 42 1.20 -28.14 1.40
N GLY A 43 0.06 -28.41 0.76
CA GLY A 43 -1.26 -28.46 1.38
C GLY A 43 -1.75 -27.11 1.93
N ILE A 44 -1.24 -25.99 1.40
CA ILE A 44 -1.65 -24.65 1.83
C ILE A 44 -3.10 -24.41 1.44
N ASP A 45 -3.90 -24.02 2.42
CA ASP A 45 -5.29 -23.62 2.21
C ASP A 45 -5.38 -22.40 1.28
N PRO A 46 -6.14 -22.45 0.16
CA PRO A 46 -6.32 -21.31 -0.74
C PRO A 46 -6.73 -20.00 -0.03
N ALA A 47 -7.53 -20.08 1.04
CA ALA A 47 -7.95 -18.93 1.83
C ALA A 47 -6.79 -18.21 2.56
N ARG A 48 -5.63 -18.85 2.68
CA ARG A 48 -4.40 -18.31 3.29
C ARG A 48 -3.43 -17.73 2.27
N VAL A 49 -3.77 -17.74 0.99
CA VAL A 49 -2.93 -17.18 -0.08
C VAL A 49 -3.20 -15.68 -0.23
N VAL A 50 -2.12 -14.90 -0.25
CA VAL A 50 -2.12 -13.50 -0.64
C VAL A 50 -1.14 -13.31 -1.79
N GLY A 51 -1.62 -12.75 -2.91
CA GLY A 51 -0.82 -12.47 -4.09
C GLY A 51 -1.14 -11.08 -4.63
N THR A 52 -0.14 -10.21 -4.70
CA THR A 52 -0.30 -8.85 -5.21
C THR A 52 0.50 -8.62 -6.48
N THR A 53 -0.09 -7.92 -7.44
CA THR A 53 0.59 -7.41 -8.64
C THR A 53 0.38 -5.90 -8.79
N PHE A 54 1.08 -5.28 -9.74
CA PHE A 54 0.93 -3.85 -10.01
C PHE A 54 -0.30 -3.52 -10.87
N THR A 55 -0.83 -4.48 -11.64
CA THR A 55 -1.93 -4.22 -12.57
C THR A 55 -3.03 -5.26 -12.44
N VAL A 56 -4.28 -4.82 -12.65
CA VAL A 56 -5.45 -5.70 -12.63
C VAL A 56 -5.29 -6.84 -13.65
N LYS A 57 -4.77 -6.53 -14.84
CA LYS A 57 -4.51 -7.52 -15.89
C LYS A 57 -3.50 -8.59 -15.44
N ALA A 58 -2.40 -8.20 -14.80
CA ALA A 58 -1.39 -9.15 -14.33
C ALA A 58 -1.92 -10.02 -13.18
N ALA A 59 -2.75 -9.47 -12.29
CA ALA A 59 -3.41 -10.26 -11.24
C ALA A 59 -4.38 -11.29 -11.83
N ALA A 60 -5.23 -10.87 -12.78
CA ALA A 60 -6.16 -11.76 -13.47
C ALA A 60 -5.41 -12.87 -14.21
N GLU A 61 -4.40 -12.52 -15.00
CA GLU A 61 -3.58 -13.49 -15.73
C GLU A 61 -2.91 -14.50 -14.79
N LEU A 62 -2.36 -14.06 -13.66
CA LEU A 62 -1.78 -14.97 -12.68
C LEU A 62 -2.83 -15.94 -12.12
N ASN A 63 -4.00 -15.43 -11.72
CA ASN A 63 -5.08 -16.23 -11.16
C ASN A 63 -5.56 -17.29 -12.18
N ASP A 64 -5.82 -16.87 -13.42
CA ASP A 64 -6.27 -17.75 -14.50
C ASP A 64 -5.25 -18.85 -14.80
N ARG A 65 -3.95 -18.52 -14.85
CA ARG A 65 -2.88 -19.50 -15.09
C ARG A 65 -2.81 -20.54 -13.97
N VAL A 66 -2.92 -20.13 -12.71
CA VAL A 66 -2.87 -21.05 -11.56
C VAL A 66 -4.10 -21.94 -11.58
N ARG A 67 -5.29 -21.36 -11.79
CA ARG A 67 -6.56 -22.09 -11.88
C ARG A 67 -6.53 -23.14 -13.00
N ALA A 68 -6.05 -22.77 -14.19
CA ALA A 68 -5.93 -23.69 -15.32
C ALA A 68 -5.00 -24.87 -15.02
N ARG A 69 -3.87 -24.62 -14.33
CA ARG A 69 -2.93 -25.69 -13.93
C ARG A 69 -3.52 -26.63 -12.88
N LEU A 70 -4.23 -26.10 -11.89
CA LEU A 70 -4.94 -26.91 -10.90
C LEU A 70 -6.00 -27.80 -11.56
N ILE A 71 -6.75 -27.29 -12.53
CA ILE A 71 -7.71 -28.09 -13.30
C ILE A 71 -6.99 -29.19 -14.08
N ALA A 72 -5.92 -28.86 -14.79
CA ALA A 72 -5.14 -29.81 -15.58
C ALA A 72 -4.48 -30.92 -14.75
N SER A 73 -4.15 -30.65 -13.49
CA SER A 73 -3.60 -31.64 -12.54
C SER A 73 -4.66 -32.41 -11.75
N GLY A 74 -5.95 -32.29 -12.10
CA GLY A 74 -7.05 -32.99 -11.43
C GLY A 74 -7.47 -32.37 -10.09
N GLN A 75 -6.95 -31.19 -9.75
CA GLN A 75 -7.19 -30.47 -8.50
C GLN A 75 -8.36 -29.48 -8.63
N GLY A 76 -9.47 -29.92 -9.23
CA GLY A 76 -10.63 -29.07 -9.51
C GLY A 76 -11.19 -28.36 -8.28
N ARG A 77 -11.24 -29.05 -7.14
CA ARG A 77 -11.69 -28.47 -5.87
C ARG A 77 -10.77 -27.33 -5.40
N LEU A 78 -9.46 -27.45 -5.55
CA LEU A 78 -8.53 -26.36 -5.22
C LEU A 78 -8.69 -25.19 -6.20
N ALA A 79 -8.96 -25.46 -7.47
CA ALA A 79 -9.17 -24.44 -8.49
C ALA A 79 -10.43 -23.58 -8.22
N GLU A 80 -11.50 -24.17 -7.70
CA GLU A 80 -12.71 -23.45 -7.27
C GLU A 80 -12.44 -22.55 -6.07
N ARG A 81 -11.74 -23.10 -5.07
CA ARG A 81 -11.40 -22.42 -3.81
C ARG A 81 -10.33 -21.35 -3.95
N LEU A 82 -9.63 -21.27 -5.08
CA LEU A 82 -8.62 -20.22 -5.32
C LEU A 82 -9.18 -18.80 -5.16
N SER A 83 -10.48 -18.62 -5.42
CA SER A 83 -11.20 -17.36 -5.23
C SER A 83 -11.35 -16.92 -3.76
N GLU A 84 -11.20 -17.85 -2.81
CA GLU A 84 -11.18 -17.57 -1.37
C GLU A 84 -9.93 -16.77 -0.97
N GLY A 85 -8.85 -16.88 -1.74
CA GLY A 85 -7.62 -16.14 -1.53
C GLY A 85 -7.71 -14.65 -1.88
N LEU A 86 -6.67 -13.92 -1.50
CA LEU A 86 -6.49 -12.50 -1.81
C LEU A 86 -5.49 -12.35 -2.97
N ILE A 87 -5.95 -12.59 -4.20
CA ILE A 87 -5.14 -12.37 -5.42
C ILE A 87 -5.66 -11.14 -6.14
N GLY A 88 -4.84 -10.10 -6.29
CA GLY A 88 -5.27 -8.83 -6.85
C GLY A 88 -4.14 -7.82 -7.04
N THR A 89 -4.50 -6.55 -7.23
CA THR A 89 -3.53 -5.46 -7.08
C THR A 89 -3.27 -5.20 -5.60
N VAL A 90 -2.17 -4.49 -5.29
CA VAL A 90 -1.90 -4.01 -3.93
C VAL A 90 -3.13 -3.29 -3.35
N HIS A 91 -3.70 -2.35 -4.11
CA HIS A 91 -4.90 -1.60 -3.71
C HIS A 91 -6.11 -2.51 -3.44
N SER A 92 -6.47 -3.42 -4.35
CA SER A 92 -7.65 -4.27 -4.16
C SER A 92 -7.49 -5.24 -2.99
N VAL A 93 -6.26 -5.72 -2.75
CA VAL A 93 -5.97 -6.61 -1.61
C VAL A 93 -6.07 -5.82 -0.30
N CYS A 94 -5.46 -4.64 -0.22
CA CYS A 94 -5.57 -3.76 0.94
C CYS A 94 -7.02 -3.36 1.23
N GLU A 95 -7.80 -3.01 0.20
CA GLU A 95 -9.22 -2.67 0.36
C GLU A 95 -10.04 -3.83 0.95
N ARG A 96 -9.84 -5.06 0.44
CA ARG A 96 -10.51 -6.26 0.97
C ARG A 96 -10.11 -6.52 2.43
N LEU A 97 -8.85 -6.32 2.78
CA LEU A 97 -8.37 -6.46 4.17
C LEU A 97 -8.98 -5.40 5.08
N LEU A 98 -8.98 -4.13 4.67
CA LEU A 98 -9.58 -3.04 5.44
C LEU A 98 -11.07 -3.25 5.66
N LYS A 99 -11.81 -3.68 4.63
CA LYS A 99 -13.24 -4.02 4.76
C LYS A 99 -13.47 -5.19 5.70
N ARG A 100 -12.61 -6.22 5.63
CA ARG A 100 -12.71 -7.41 6.48
C ARG A 100 -12.49 -7.09 7.96
N PHE A 101 -11.58 -6.16 8.27
CA PHE A 101 -11.22 -5.79 9.65
C PHE A 101 -11.72 -4.38 10.03
N ALA A 102 -12.73 -3.87 9.33
CA ALA A 102 -13.18 -2.49 9.51
C ALA A 102 -13.64 -2.24 10.95
N PHE A 103 -14.37 -3.17 11.53
CA PHE A 103 -14.90 -3.06 12.89
C PHE A 103 -13.78 -2.99 13.94
N GLU A 104 -12.79 -3.87 13.83
CA GLU A 104 -11.62 -3.91 14.72
C GLU A 104 -10.76 -2.66 14.61
N LEU A 105 -10.76 -2.00 13.45
CA LEU A 105 -10.08 -0.73 13.21
C LEU A 105 -10.92 0.48 13.65
N GLY A 106 -12.14 0.29 14.17
CA GLY A 106 -13.07 1.39 14.49
C GLY A 106 -13.57 2.15 13.26
N LEU A 107 -13.51 1.52 12.08
CA LEU A 107 -13.96 2.06 10.80
C LEU A 107 -15.35 1.54 10.44
N SER A 108 -16.06 2.31 9.61
CA SER A 108 -17.32 1.84 9.02
C SER A 108 -17.06 0.72 8.01
N PRO A 109 -17.83 -0.39 8.03
CA PRO A 109 -17.77 -1.42 6.99
C PRO A 109 -18.13 -0.90 5.59
N ALA A 110 -18.88 0.20 5.50
CA ALA A 110 -19.17 0.91 4.25
C ALA A 110 -18.00 1.81 3.80
N LEU A 111 -16.78 1.27 3.85
CA LEU A 111 -15.58 1.98 3.44
C LEU A 111 -15.58 2.13 1.91
N ASN A 112 -15.53 3.38 1.45
CA ASN A 112 -15.47 3.74 0.05
C ASN A 112 -14.13 4.41 -0.26
N VAL A 113 -13.50 4.00 -1.35
CA VAL A 113 -12.31 4.65 -1.86
C VAL A 113 -12.72 6.01 -2.42
N VAL A 114 -12.07 7.07 -1.95
CA VAL A 114 -12.32 8.44 -2.40
C VAL A 114 -11.82 8.58 -3.84
N SER A 115 -12.63 9.18 -4.71
CA SER A 115 -12.23 9.48 -6.09
C SER A 115 -11.09 10.50 -6.12
N LEU A 116 -10.34 10.58 -7.22
CA LEU A 116 -9.28 11.58 -7.33
C LEU A 116 -9.85 13.01 -7.26
N GLU A 117 -11.01 13.23 -7.87
CA GLU A 117 -11.72 14.51 -7.85
C GLU A 117 -12.18 14.89 -6.44
N ASP A 118 -12.79 13.94 -5.71
CA ASP A 118 -13.19 14.17 -4.32
C ASP A 118 -11.98 14.39 -3.42
N ALA A 119 -10.87 13.70 -3.66
CA ALA A 119 -9.64 13.88 -2.89
C ALA A 119 -9.07 15.29 -3.07
N GLU A 120 -9.09 15.83 -4.30
CA GLU A 120 -8.70 17.21 -4.58
C GLU A 120 -9.62 18.21 -3.87
N ARG A 121 -10.93 17.99 -3.94
CA ARG A 121 -11.93 18.82 -3.26
C ARG A 121 -11.74 18.81 -1.75
N PHE A 122 -11.58 17.63 -1.14
CA PHE A 122 -11.37 17.50 0.30
C PHE A 122 -10.06 18.13 0.74
N PHE A 123 -9.01 18.05 -0.07
CA PHE A 123 -7.75 18.73 0.22
C PHE A 123 -7.93 20.25 0.23
N ALA A 124 -8.60 20.83 -0.77
CA ALA A 124 -8.87 22.26 -0.82
C ALA A 124 -9.70 22.73 0.39
N GLN A 125 -10.74 21.97 0.75
CA GLN A 125 -11.56 22.27 1.94
C GLN A 125 -10.75 22.21 3.24
N ALA A 126 -9.91 21.19 3.42
CA ALA A 126 -9.06 21.07 4.59
C ALA A 126 -8.01 22.20 4.67
N LEU A 127 -7.47 22.61 3.52
CA LEU A 127 -6.52 23.72 3.42
C LEU A 127 -7.19 25.02 3.86
N ASP A 128 -8.36 25.34 3.30
CA ASP A 128 -9.12 26.56 3.65
C ASP A 128 -9.50 26.62 5.12
N GLN A 129 -9.90 25.49 5.72
CA GLN A 129 -10.22 25.42 7.16
C GLN A 129 -9.00 25.61 8.07
N SER A 130 -7.80 25.30 7.57
CA SER A 130 -6.55 25.37 8.36
C SER A 130 -5.87 26.74 8.31
N LEU A 131 -6.34 27.64 7.45
CA LEU A 131 -5.72 28.92 7.14
C LEU A 131 -6.64 30.08 7.51
N ASP A 132 -6.06 31.08 8.17
CA ASP A 132 -6.69 32.38 8.35
C ASP A 132 -6.12 33.41 7.35
N THR A 133 -6.75 34.58 7.26
CA THR A 133 -6.31 35.67 6.38
C THR A 133 -4.87 36.12 6.64
N THR A 134 -4.38 35.98 7.88
CA THR A 134 -3.01 36.34 8.24
C THR A 134 -2.02 35.34 7.65
N ARG A 135 -2.29 34.03 7.79
CA ARG A 135 -1.44 32.96 7.28
C ARG A 135 -1.43 32.93 5.75
N VAL A 136 -2.56 33.18 5.10
CA VAL A 136 -2.62 33.31 3.64
C VAL A 136 -1.71 34.44 3.16
N ARG A 137 -1.74 35.62 3.81
CA ARG A 137 -0.84 36.73 3.46
C ARG A 137 0.64 36.36 3.66
N GLN A 138 0.97 35.68 4.75
CA GLN A 138 2.33 35.19 5.00
C GLN A 138 2.79 34.20 3.91
N MET A 139 1.95 33.22 3.57
CA MET A 139 2.24 32.24 2.53
C MET A 139 2.44 32.90 1.17
N ASN A 140 1.57 33.84 0.77
CA ASN A 140 1.73 34.60 -0.47
C ASN A 140 3.03 35.42 -0.48
N GLY A 141 3.43 35.98 0.67
CA GLY A 141 4.70 36.70 0.81
C GLY A 141 5.92 35.79 0.64
N VAL A 142 5.90 34.61 1.24
CA VAL A 142 6.96 33.59 1.07
C VAL A 142 6.99 33.07 -0.36
N ALA A 143 5.83 32.73 -0.92
CA ALA A 143 5.69 32.23 -2.28
C ALA A 143 6.28 33.21 -3.31
N ARG A 144 5.99 34.51 -3.18
CA ARG A 144 6.60 35.54 -4.03
C ARG A 144 8.12 35.60 -3.91
N ARG A 145 8.65 35.49 -2.68
CA ARG A 145 10.11 35.55 -2.43
C ARG A 145 10.84 34.31 -2.95
N LEU A 146 10.15 33.18 -3.04
CA LEU A 146 10.68 31.91 -3.53
C LEU A 146 10.27 31.64 -4.99
N GLU A 147 9.62 32.59 -5.65
CA GLU A 147 9.13 32.46 -7.03
C GLU A 147 8.26 31.20 -7.23
N ILE A 148 7.38 30.94 -6.26
CA ILE A 148 6.41 29.84 -6.31
C ILE A 148 5.04 30.42 -6.70
N ASP A 149 4.57 30.07 -7.90
CA ASP A 149 3.29 30.55 -8.43
C ASP A 149 2.08 29.90 -7.72
N ASP A 150 2.15 28.57 -7.51
CA ASP A 150 1.12 27.78 -6.85
C ASP A 150 1.67 27.11 -5.58
N TRP A 151 1.68 27.87 -4.49
CA TRP A 151 2.13 27.35 -3.21
C TRP A 151 1.15 26.33 -2.61
N GLN A 152 -0.15 26.41 -2.95
CA GLN A 152 -1.15 25.47 -2.45
C GLN A 152 -0.93 24.07 -3.05
N GLY A 153 -0.69 23.99 -4.36
CA GLY A 153 -0.30 22.75 -5.01
C GLY A 153 1.09 22.26 -4.59
N ALA A 154 2.02 23.15 -4.27
CA ALA A 154 3.30 22.76 -3.66
C ALA A 154 3.10 22.08 -2.29
N VAL A 155 2.25 22.64 -1.42
CA VAL A 155 1.88 22.02 -0.15
C VAL A 155 1.21 20.67 -0.38
N LYS A 156 0.29 20.57 -1.35
CA LYS A 156 -0.35 19.29 -1.70
C LYS A 156 0.67 18.23 -2.08
N ARG A 157 1.61 18.54 -2.99
CA ARG A 157 2.67 17.61 -3.41
C ARG A 157 3.51 17.14 -2.22
N LEU A 158 3.81 18.03 -1.28
CA LEU A 158 4.56 17.70 -0.08
C LEU A 158 3.77 16.77 0.85
N VAL A 159 2.47 17.02 1.04
CA VAL A 159 1.58 16.14 1.82
C VAL A 159 1.45 14.76 1.17
N ASP A 160 1.29 14.70 -0.15
CA ASP A 160 1.19 13.45 -0.90
C ASP A 160 2.50 12.64 -0.84
N ALA A 161 3.64 13.33 -0.94
CA ALA A 161 4.96 12.70 -0.78
C ALA A 161 5.17 12.19 0.64
N ALA A 162 4.79 12.96 1.66
CA ALA A 162 4.87 12.53 3.06
C ALA A 162 4.03 11.27 3.30
N ARG A 163 2.78 11.24 2.81
CA ARG A 163 1.88 10.07 2.92
C ARG A 163 2.43 8.84 2.21
N SER A 164 2.94 9.00 0.99
CA SER A 164 3.46 7.89 0.19
C SER A 164 4.72 7.25 0.77
N ASN A 165 5.44 7.98 1.64
CA ASN A 165 6.68 7.55 2.27
C ASN A 165 6.53 7.30 3.78
N ASP A 166 5.30 7.19 4.29
CA ASP A 166 4.99 6.99 5.71
C ASP A 166 5.70 8.00 6.63
N VAL A 167 5.81 9.26 6.18
CA VAL A 167 6.44 10.34 6.94
C VAL A 167 5.40 10.93 7.90
N SER A 168 5.64 10.74 9.20
CA SER A 168 4.80 11.30 10.24
C SER A 168 4.83 12.83 10.26
N THR A 169 3.78 13.45 10.80
CA THR A 169 3.71 14.92 10.96
C THR A 169 4.84 15.47 11.84
N GLN A 170 5.30 14.70 12.83
CA GLN A 170 6.44 15.05 13.67
C GLN A 170 7.75 15.03 12.89
N ALA A 171 7.97 13.98 12.08
CA ALA A 171 9.14 13.88 11.22
C ALA A 171 9.18 15.03 10.21
N LEU A 172 8.04 15.34 9.59
CA LEU A 172 7.90 16.43 8.64
C LEU A 172 8.25 17.80 9.27
N ARG A 173 7.79 18.07 10.50
CA ARG A 173 8.19 19.28 11.25
C ARG A 173 9.68 19.32 11.55
N GLY A 174 10.30 18.15 11.80
CA GLY A 174 11.73 18.02 11.99
C GLY A 174 12.54 18.42 10.75
N MET A 175 12.04 18.09 9.55
CA MET A 175 12.67 18.44 8.27
C MET A 175 12.67 19.94 7.99
N ALA A 176 11.70 20.69 8.54
CA ALA A 176 11.63 22.14 8.42
C ALA A 176 12.59 22.88 9.37
N ARG A 177 13.29 22.18 10.27
CA ARG A 177 14.29 22.81 11.13
C ARG A 177 15.50 23.22 10.28
N PRO A 178 16.01 24.45 10.41
CA PRO A 178 17.24 24.83 9.74
C PRO A 178 18.32 23.84 10.15
N MET A 179 19.01 23.24 9.17
CA MET A 179 20.21 22.46 9.45
C MET A 179 21.15 23.36 10.24
N PRO A 180 21.76 22.88 11.33
CA PRO A 180 22.79 23.65 12.02
C PRO A 180 23.84 24.00 10.97
N MET A 181 24.02 25.30 10.72
CA MET A 181 25.09 25.75 9.84
C MET A 181 26.37 25.20 10.45
N ARG A 182 27.03 24.26 9.75
CA ARG A 182 28.37 23.82 10.14
C ARG A 182 29.21 25.09 10.17
N SER A 183 29.62 25.49 11.37
CA SER A 183 30.45 26.66 11.60
C SER A 183 31.63 26.60 10.63
N ALA A 184 31.89 27.75 10.03
CA ALA A 184 32.87 27.96 8.97
C ALA A 184 34.09 27.05 9.09
N CYS A 185 34.39 26.35 8.00
CA CYS A 185 35.73 25.84 7.74
C CYS A 185 36.66 27.07 7.83
N THR A 186 37.32 27.21 8.98
CA THR A 186 38.31 28.26 9.20
C THR A 186 39.54 27.78 8.46
N LEU A 187 39.80 28.37 7.28
CA LEU A 187 41.06 28.23 6.56
C LEU A 187 42.18 28.95 7.32
#